data_AF-A0A7W2X6S6-F1
#
_entry.id   AF-A0A7W2X6S6-F1
#
_cell.length_a   1.000
_cell.length_b   1.000
_cell.length_c   1.000
_cell.angle_alpha   90.00
_cell.angle_beta   90.00
_cell.angle_gamma   90.00
#
_symmetry.space_group_name_H-M   'P 1'
#
loop_
_entity.id
_entity.type
_entity.pdbx_description
1 polymer ?
#
loop_
_entity_poly.entity_id
_entity_poly.type
_entity_poly.pdbx_seq_one_letter_code
_entity_poly.pdbx_strand_id
1 'polypeptide(L)' 'MAKNNELEAHRLMLLGAVSTLDEHIRNEIFELKSSLLKLCENSSEKEYAMTAISLAALDIQKELSE' A
#
# COMPACT_ATOMS: atom_id res chain seq x y z
N MET A 1 -23.72 -3.74 -3.79
CA MET A 1 -23.38 -2.63 -4.72
C MET A 1 -22.80 -1.43 -3.98
N ALA A 2 -23.42 -0.90 -2.91
CA ALA A 2 -22.87 0.23 -2.13
C ALA A 2 -21.42 0.04 -1.63
N LYS A 3 -21.08 -1.14 -1.08
CA LYS A 3 -19.74 -1.46 -0.55
C LYS A 3 -18.62 -1.49 -1.61
N ASN A 4 -18.96 -1.72 -2.88
CA ASN A 4 -17.98 -1.74 -3.96
C ASN A 4 -17.64 -0.32 -4.42
N ASN A 5 -18.66 0.56 -4.46
CA ASN A 5 -18.50 1.95 -4.86
C ASN A 5 -17.67 2.75 -3.84
N GLU A 6 -17.83 2.47 -2.54
CA GLU A 6 -17.02 3.11 -1.50
C GLU A 6 -15.54 2.69 -1.58
N LEU A 7 -15.28 1.40 -1.81
CA LEU A 7 -13.92 0.88 -2.00
C LEU A 7 -13.26 1.48 -3.24
N GLU A 8 -14.01 1.61 -4.33
CA GLU A 8 -13.55 2.22 -5.57
C GLU A 8 -13.28 3.72 -5.42
N ALA A 9 -14.18 4.45 -4.77
CA ALA A 9 -13.98 5.87 -4.45
C ALA A 9 -12.75 6.08 -3.56
N HIS A 10 -12.55 5.21 -2.56
CA HIS A 10 -11.37 5.27 -1.69
C HIS A 10 -10.07 5.01 -2.47
N ARG A 11 -10.07 4.04 -3.39
CA ARG A 11 -8.92 3.78 -4.29
C ARG A 11 -8.62 4.98 -5.18
N LEU A 12 -9.64 5.59 -5.76
CA LEU A 12 -9.51 6.78 -6.59
C LEU A 12 -8.98 7.97 -5.78
N MET A 13 -9.43 8.14 -4.53
CA MET A 13 -8.92 9.15 -3.62
C MET A 13 -7.43 8.95 -3.33
N LEU A 14 -7.01 7.73 -3.00
CA LEU A 14 -5.60 7.41 -2.76
C LEU A 14 -4.74 7.65 -4.02
N LEU A 15 -5.23 7.24 -5.19
CA LEU A 15 -4.55 7.49 -6.46
C LEU A 15 -4.44 8.99 -6.78
N GLY A 16 -5.50 9.75 -6.47
CA GLY A 16 -5.50 11.21 -6.58
C GLY A 16 -4.50 11.86 -5.62
N ALA A 17 -4.41 11.40 -4.37
CA ALA A 17 -3.43 11.91 -3.42
C ALA A 17 -2.00 11.62 -3.89
N VAL A 18 -1.72 10.40 -4.36
CA VAL A 18 -0.41 10.04 -4.90
C VAL A 18 -0.07 10.88 -6.13
N SER A 19 -1.02 11.16 -7.03
CA SER A 19 -0.75 11.94 -8.23
C SER A 19 -0.40 13.41 -7.95
N THR A 20 -0.83 13.95 -6.80
CA THR A 20 -0.46 15.30 -6.37
C THR A 20 0.93 15.43 -5.76
N LEU A 21 1.60 14.31 -5.43
CA LEU A 21 2.97 14.32 -4.92
C LEU A 21 3.98 14.64 -6.01
N ASP A 22 5.15 15.14 -5.64
CA ASP A 22 6.26 15.36 -6.57
C ASP A 22 6.67 14.06 -7.28
N GLU A 23 7.12 14.17 -8.53
CA GLU A 23 7.46 13.02 -9.37
C GLU A 23 8.47 12.08 -8.72
N HIS A 24 9.49 12.65 -8.07
CA HIS A 24 10.50 11.88 -7.35
C HIS A 24 9.87 11.01 -6.26
N ILE A 25 8.99 11.59 -5.43
CA ILE A 25 8.29 10.89 -4.34
C ILE A 25 7.34 9.83 -4.90
N ARG A 26 6.62 10.13 -5.99
CA ARG A 26 5.75 9.13 -6.64
C ARG A 26 6.56 7.93 -7.13
N ASN A 27 7.70 8.18 -7.76
CA ASN A 27 8.56 7.12 -8.27
C ASN A 27 9.07 6.24 -7.12
N GLU A 28 9.50 6.83 -6.01
CA GLU A 28 9.88 6.08 -4.81
C GLU A 28 8.75 5.19 -4.29
N ILE A 29 7.52 5.72 -4.20
CA ILE A 29 6.33 4.94 -3.80
C ILE A 29 6.11 3.74 -4.73
N PHE A 30 6.21 3.93 -6.04
CA PHE A 30 6.00 2.85 -7.02
C PHE A 30 7.13 1.81 -7.01
N GLU A 31 8.38 2.22 -6.80
CA GLU A 31 9.51 1.31 -6.65
C GLU A 31 9.40 0.47 -5.37
N LEU A 32 9.03 1.10 -4.24
CA LEU A 32 8.77 0.40 -2.98
C LEU A 32 7.63 -0.61 -3.13
N LYS A 33 6.51 -0.21 -3.74
CA LYS A 33 5.40 -1.13 -4.05
C LYS A 33 5.88 -2.33 -4.85
N SER A 34 6.67 -2.12 -5.91
CA SER A 34 7.18 -3.19 -6.76
C SER A 34 8.08 -4.16 -5.98
N SER A 35 8.93 -3.63 -5.11
CA SER A 35 9.81 -4.42 -4.25
C SER A 35 9.03 -5.28 -3.24
N LEU A 36 8.01 -4.71 -2.61
CA LEU A 36 7.12 -5.43 -1.70
C LEU A 36 6.35 -6.56 -2.39
N LEU A 37 5.85 -6.31 -3.61
CA LEU A 37 5.14 -7.34 -4.38
C LEU A 37 6.07 -8.51 -4.74
N LYS A 38 7.32 -8.24 -5.14
CA LYS A 38 8.31 -9.29 -5.40
C LYS A 38 8.62 -10.14 -4.16
N LEU A 39 8.65 -9.54 -2.97
CA LEU A 39 8.83 -10.28 -1.73
C LEU A 39 7.64 -11.21 -1.47
N CYS A 40 6.41 -10.76 -1.74
CA CYS A 40 5.21 -11.59 -1.63
C CYS A 40 5.14 -12.72 -2.67
N GLU A 41 5.64 -12.51 -3.89
CA GLU A 41 5.67 -13.53 -4.94
C GLU A 41 6.53 -14.74 -4.58
N ASN A 42 7.58 -14.53 -3.78
CA ASN A 42 8.48 -15.58 -3.30
C ASN A 42 7.95 -16.33 -2.08
N SER A 43 6.81 -15.91 -1.50
CA SER A 43 6.18 -16.60 -0.38
C SER A 43 5.40 -17.83 -0.85
N SER A 44 5.48 -18.92 -0.08
CA SER A 44 4.63 -20.10 -0.30
C SER A 44 3.15 -19.79 -0.15
N GLU A 45 2.80 -18.83 0.72
CA GLU A 45 1.43 -18.38 0.97
C GLU A 45 1.32 -16.86 0.79
N LYS A 46 0.74 -16.43 -0.32
CA LYS A 46 0.67 -15.01 -0.72
C LYS A 46 -0.22 -14.19 0.22
N GLU A 47 -1.31 -14.78 0.72
CA GLU A 47 -2.24 -14.11 1.64
C GLU A 47 -1.57 -13.75 2.97
N TYR A 48 -0.74 -14.64 3.51
CA TYR A 48 0.02 -14.38 4.73
C TYR A 48 1.14 -13.37 4.53
N ALA A 49 1.80 -13.37 3.37
CA ALA A 49 2.80 -12.35 3.04
C ALA A 49 2.20 -10.94 2.99
N MET A 50 1.02 -10.78 2.38
CA MET A 50 0.30 -9.49 2.38
C MET A 50 -0.17 -9.08 3.77
N THR A 51 -0.56 -10.05 4.60
CA THR A 51 -0.91 -9.79 6.01
C THR A 51 0.31 -9.32 6.80
N ALA A 52 1.48 -9.92 6.61
CA ALA A 52 2.72 -9.50 7.26
C ALA A 52 3.12 -8.06 6.89
N ILE A 53 2.98 -7.68 5.61
CA ILE A 53 3.19 -6.28 5.18
C ILE A 53 2.21 -5.34 5.89
N SER A 54 0.95 -5.74 6.00
CA SER A 54 -0.09 -4.93 6.66
C SER A 54 0.20 -4.73 8.15
N LEU A 55 0.68 -5.78 8.84
CA LEU A 55 1.10 -5.69 10.24
C LEU A 55 2.30 -4.76 10.41
N ALA A 56 3.33 -4.89 9.58
CA ALA A 56 4.50 -4.00 9.62
C ALA A 56 4.12 -2.52 9.40
N ALA A 57 3.14 -2.25 8.54
CA ALA A 57 2.63 -0.89 8.34
C ALA A 57 1.95 -0.32 9.60
N LEU A 58 1.23 -1.15 10.36
CA LEU A 58 0.60 -0.74 11.63
C LEU A 58 1.65 -0.45 12.70
N ASP A 59 2.71 -1.25 12.77
CA ASP A 59 3.81 -1.04 13.73
C ASP A 59 4.50 0.31 13.47
N ILE A 60 4.82 0.60 12.20
CA ILE A 60 5.42 1.89 11.81
C ILE A 60 4.48 3.07 12.09
N GLN A 61 3.18 2.94 11.80
CA GLN A 61 2.21 4.00 12.09
C GLN A 61 2.14 4.32 13.58
N LYS A 62 2.28 3.30 14.42
CA LYS A 62 2.31 3.46 15.86
C LYS A 62 3.54 4.25 16.31
N GLU A 63 4.72 3.91 15.79
CA GLU A 63 5.97 4.63 16.05
C GLU A 63 5.93 6.10 15.57
N LEU A 64 5.26 6.39 14.45
CA LEU A 64 5.13 7.76 13.93
C LEU A 64 4.09 8.62 14.68
N SER A 65 3.24 8.00 15.49
CA SER A 65 2.19 8.67 16.27
C SER A 65 2.59 8.94 17.73
N GLU A 66 3.75 8.43 18.16
CA GLU A 66 4.37 8.63 19.48
C GLU A 66 5.45 9.72 19.43
#